data_AF-A0A922XJR7-F1
#
_entry.id   AF-A0A922XJR7-F1
#
_cell.length_a   1.000
_cell.length_b   1.000
_cell.length_c   1.000
_cell.angle_alpha   90.00
_cell.angle_beta   90.00
_cell.angle_gamma   90.00
#
_symmetry.space_group_name_H-M   'P 1'
#
loop_
_entity.id
_entity.type
_entity.pdbx_description
1 polymer ?
#
loop_
_entity_poly.entity_id
_entity_poly.type
_entity_poly.pdbx_seq_one_letter_code
_entity_poly.pdbx_strand_id
1 'polypeptide(L)'
;MILFPLYAAIVWAVAFAWRRTWAGALAVIAGSVAIVVLTRALQVLGLGGGGFLLLLIAESVVVGGIGLVIVLSPRRPDFPHCHRCGHDLRGLDGAVLRCPECGTPRQDTPEGRVGKPAVRVDFERAAEEAGVA
;
A
#
# COMPACT_ATOMS: atom_id res chain seq x y z
N MET A 1 4.60 13.39 -27.61
CA MET A 1 3.49 12.73 -26.89
C MET A 1 3.94 11.85 -25.73
N ILE A 2 5.18 11.33 -25.68
CA ILE A 2 5.69 10.54 -24.55
C ILE A 2 5.85 11.33 -23.24
N LEU A 3 6.02 12.66 -23.32
CA LEU A 3 6.23 13.50 -22.15
C LEU A 3 5.04 13.43 -21.16
N PHE A 4 3.82 13.37 -21.67
CA PHE A 4 2.57 13.32 -20.92
C PHE A 4 2.43 12.05 -20.04
N PRO A 5 2.48 10.82 -20.61
CA PRO A 5 2.43 9.61 -19.79
C PRO A 5 3.63 9.48 -18.86
N LEU A 6 4.82 9.98 -19.25
CA LEU A 6 5.98 9.99 -18.37
C LEU A 6 5.75 10.88 -17.15
N TYR A 7 5.20 12.08 -17.37
CA TYR A 7 4.83 13.00 -16.30
C TYR A 7 3.79 12.39 -15.35
N ALA A 8 2.71 11.82 -15.91
CA ALA A 8 1.69 11.12 -15.13
C ALA A 8 2.28 10.00 -14.28
N ALA A 9 3.16 9.17 -14.85
CA ALA A 9 3.83 8.08 -14.15
C ALA A 9 4.67 8.58 -12.96
N ILE A 10 5.36 9.72 -13.10
CA ILE A 10 6.11 10.33 -11.99
C ILE A 10 5.17 10.77 -10.88
N VAL A 11 4.10 11.50 -11.20
CA VAL A 11 3.10 11.94 -10.21
C VAL A 11 2.49 10.74 -9.48
N TRP A 12 2.16 9.67 -10.21
CA TRP A 12 1.61 8.45 -9.62
C TRP A 12 2.62 7.66 -8.79
N ALA A 13 3.88 7.56 -9.22
CA ALA A 13 4.93 6.90 -8.44
C ALA A 13 5.13 7.60 -7.09
N VAL A 14 5.13 8.94 -7.10
CA VAL A 14 5.20 9.77 -5.90
C VAL A 14 3.96 9.56 -5.02
N ALA A 15 2.76 9.60 -5.60
CA ALA A 15 1.52 9.31 -4.88
C ALA A 15 1.51 7.90 -4.26
N PHE A 16 2.11 6.92 -4.96
CA PHE A 16 2.22 5.53 -4.50
C PHE A 16 3.21 5.37 -3.35
N ALA A 17 4.31 6.13 -3.35
CA ALA A 17 5.27 6.19 -2.26
C ALA A 17 4.67 6.81 -0.99
N TRP A 18 3.80 7.82 -1.14
CA TRP A 18 3.16 8.55 -0.04
C TRP A 18 1.65 8.28 0.08
N ARG A 19 1.21 7.02 -0.11
CA ARG A 19 -0.20 6.65 0.05
C ARG A 19 -0.70 6.89 1.47
N ARG A 20 -1.95 7.36 1.58
CA ARG A 20 -2.65 7.72 2.83
C ARG A 20 -1.95 8.78 3.69
N THR A 21 -1.13 9.63 3.09
CA THR A 21 -0.57 10.80 3.79
C THR A 21 -0.97 12.08 3.06
N TRP A 22 -0.99 13.19 3.79
CA TRP A 22 -1.22 14.51 3.20
C TRP A 22 -0.18 14.85 2.13
N ALA A 23 1.05 14.35 2.27
CA ALA A 23 2.10 14.54 1.26
C ALA A 23 1.74 13.92 -0.09
N GLY A 24 1.14 12.72 -0.11
CA GLY A 24 0.67 12.09 -1.34
C GLY A 24 -0.47 12.88 -1.99
N ALA A 25 -1.42 13.38 -1.19
CA ALA A 25 -2.50 14.23 -1.68
C ALA A 25 -1.95 15.55 -2.28
N LEU A 26 -1.01 16.20 -1.58
CA LEU A 26 -0.37 17.42 -2.06
C LEU A 26 0.41 17.18 -3.37
N ALA A 27 1.07 16.03 -3.54
CA ALA A 27 1.76 15.69 -4.77
C ALA A 27 0.80 15.58 -5.97
N VAL A 28 -0.36 14.95 -5.79
CA VAL A 28 -1.39 14.85 -6.84
C VAL A 28 -1.97 16.23 -7.18
N ILE A 29 -2.32 17.03 -6.17
CA ILE A 29 -2.83 18.40 -6.35
C ILE A 29 -1.82 19.26 -7.09
N ALA A 30 -0.56 19.26 -6.64
CA ALA A 30 0.52 20.00 -7.29
C ALA A 30 0.71 19.56 -8.74
N GLY A 31 0.61 18.26 -9.03
CA GLY A 31 0.68 17.73 -10.38
C GLY A 31 -0.47 18.24 -11.28
N SER A 32 -1.71 18.12 -10.83
CA SER A 32 -2.87 18.61 -11.58
C SER A 32 -2.82 20.13 -11.81
N VAL A 33 -2.40 20.91 -10.79
CA VAL A 33 -2.26 22.36 -10.88
C VAL A 33 -1.15 22.74 -11.86
N ALA A 34 -0.03 22.03 -11.90
CA ALA A 34 1.05 22.30 -12.85
C ALA A 34 0.57 22.18 -14.32
N ILE A 35 -0.28 21.18 -14.63
CA ILE A 35 -0.89 21.05 -15.97
C ILE A 35 -1.79 22.26 -16.27
N VAL A 36 -2.61 22.70 -15.30
CA VAL A 36 -3.49 23.87 -15.48
C VAL A 36 -2.69 25.15 -15.71
N VAL A 37 -1.62 25.38 -14.93
CA VAL A 37 -0.72 26.53 -15.08
C VAL A 37 -0.04 26.51 -16.45
N LEU A 38 0.49 25.36 -16.87
CA LEU A 38 1.09 25.19 -18.20
C LEU A 38 0.07 25.49 -19.31
N THR A 39 -1.15 24.98 -19.17
CA THR A 39 -2.26 25.23 -20.10
C THR A 39 -2.54 26.73 -20.23
N ARG A 40 -2.61 27.46 -19.12
CA ARG A 40 -2.80 28.92 -19.11
C ARG A 40 -1.64 29.66 -19.76
N ALA A 41 -0.40 29.27 -19.46
CA ALA A 41 0.78 29.87 -20.07
C ALA A 41 0.77 29.73 -21.59
N LEU A 42 0.41 28.55 -22.10
CA LEU A 42 0.30 28.28 -23.54
C LEU A 42 -0.82 29.08 -24.22
N GLN A 43 -1.93 29.32 -23.52
CA GLN A 43 -3.01 30.20 -24.01
C GLN A 43 -2.52 31.64 -24.16
N VAL A 44 -1.82 32.17 -23.16
CA VAL A 44 -1.27 33.54 -23.21
C VAL A 44 -0.27 33.70 -24.35
N LEU A 45 0.50 32.66 -24.66
CA LEU A 45 1.45 32.65 -25.77
C LEU A 45 0.80 32.43 -27.15
N GLY A 46 -0.53 32.23 -27.21
CA GLY A 46 -1.24 31.95 -28.47
C GLY A 46 -0.95 30.57 -29.08
N LEU A 47 -0.30 29.68 -28.33
CA LEU A 47 0.09 28.33 -28.78
C LEU A 47 -1.00 27.28 -28.47
N GLY A 48 -2.02 27.64 -27.71
CA GLY A 48 -3.11 26.75 -27.28
C GLY A 48 -4.26 26.68 -28.28
N GLY A 49 -4.12 25.95 -29.38
CA GLY A 49 -5.24 25.59 -30.24
C GLY A 49 -6.30 24.74 -29.49
N GLY A 50 -7.59 24.89 -29.81
CA GLY A 50 -8.70 24.34 -29.04
C GLY A 50 -8.62 22.83 -28.74
N GLY A 51 -8.20 22.02 -29.72
CA GLY A 51 -8.04 20.57 -29.54
C GLY A 51 -6.92 20.21 -28.54
N PHE A 52 -5.84 20.98 -28.51
CA PHE A 52 -4.73 20.75 -27.59
C PHE A 52 -5.10 21.09 -26.14
N LEU A 53 -5.90 22.14 -25.93
CA LEU A 53 -6.42 22.51 -24.61
C LEU A 53 -7.33 21.43 -24.04
N LEU A 54 -8.21 20.86 -24.87
CA LEU A 54 -9.08 19.76 -24.46
C LEU A 54 -8.25 18.56 -23.98
N LEU A 55 -7.17 18.24 -24.69
CA LEU A 55 -6.27 17.14 -24.36
C LEU A 55 -5.55 17.38 -23.02
N LEU A 56 -5.05 18.59 -22.77
CA LEU A 56 -4.41 18.96 -21.49
C LEU A 56 -5.40 18.93 -20.31
N ILE A 57 -6.63 19.39 -20.53
CA ILE A 57 -7.68 19.32 -19.50
C ILE A 57 -8.04 17.86 -19.19
N ALA A 58 -8.27 17.05 -20.23
CA ALA A 58 -8.57 15.63 -20.07
C ALA A 58 -7.44 14.90 -19.33
N GLU A 59 -6.20 15.21 -19.65
CA GLU A 59 -5.04 14.66 -18.96
C GLU A 59 -4.98 15.08 -17.49
N SER A 60 -5.22 16.35 -17.17
CA SER A 60 -5.26 16.82 -15.77
C SER A 60 -6.30 16.06 -14.95
N VAL A 61 -7.48 15.80 -15.54
CA VAL A 61 -8.54 15.01 -14.92
C VAL A 61 -8.12 13.56 -14.71
N VAL A 62 -7.48 12.92 -15.70
CA VAL A 62 -7.00 11.54 -15.59
C VAL A 62 -5.90 11.41 -14.54
N VAL A 63 -4.90 12.30 -14.56
CA VAL A 63 -3.78 12.31 -13.60
C VAL A 63 -4.31 12.53 -12.19
N GLY A 64 -5.19 13.52 -12.01
CA GLY A 64 -5.80 13.83 -10.72
C GLY A 64 -6.71 12.72 -10.19
N GLY A 65 -7.57 12.19 -11.06
CA GLY A 65 -8.52 11.12 -10.70
C GLY A 65 -7.83 9.82 -10.31
N ILE A 66 -6.91 9.32 -11.15
CA ILE A 66 -6.14 8.10 -10.85
C ILE A 66 -5.24 8.33 -9.64
N GLY A 67 -4.56 9.48 -9.57
CA GLY A 67 -3.72 9.84 -8.43
C GLY A 67 -4.49 9.84 -7.12
N LEU A 68 -5.70 10.40 -7.10
CA LEU A 68 -6.57 10.40 -5.92
C LEU A 68 -6.96 8.98 -5.49
N VAL A 69 -7.33 8.12 -6.44
CA VAL A 69 -7.61 6.70 -6.16
C VAL A 69 -6.40 6.01 -5.53
N ILE A 70 -5.19 6.26 -6.06
CA ILE A 70 -3.94 5.71 -5.50
C ILE A 70 -3.72 6.18 -4.06
N VAL A 71 -3.88 7.48 -3.78
CA VAL A 71 -3.67 8.06 -2.44
C VAL A 71 -4.66 7.51 -1.42
N LEU A 72 -5.93 7.33 -1.82
CA LEU A 72 -7.00 6.81 -0.96
C LEU A 72 -6.92 5.29 -0.76
N SER A 73 -6.25 4.59 -1.67
CA SER A 73 -6.13 3.13 -1.64
C SER A 73 -5.56 2.63 -0.31
N PRO A 74 -6.15 1.59 0.31
CA PRO A 74 -5.62 0.98 1.51
C PRO A 74 -4.17 0.51 1.32
N ARG A 75 -3.32 0.77 2.31
CA ARG A 75 -2.04 0.07 2.38
C ARG A 75 -2.34 -1.42 2.55
N ARG A 76 -1.60 -2.27 1.84
CA ARG A 76 -1.67 -3.71 2.09
C ARG A 76 -1.44 -3.92 3.60
N PRO A 77 -2.31 -4.69 4.26
CA PRO A 77 -2.11 -4.98 5.67
C PRO A 77 -0.75 -5.65 5.85
N ASP A 78 0.05 -5.13 6.78
CA ASP A 78 1.38 -5.68 7.14
C ASP A 78 1.28 -6.88 8.08
N PHE A 79 0.06 -7.36 8.32
CA PHE A 79 -0.21 -8.51 9.16
C PHE A 79 -0.48 -9.75 8.30
N PRO A 80 -0.17 -10.94 8.83
CA PRO A 80 -0.45 -12.19 8.13
C PRO A 80 -1.96 -12.33 7.88
N HIS A 81 -2.29 -12.51 6.62
CA HIS A 81 -3.64 -12.77 6.14
C HIS A 81 -3.61 -14.01 5.25
N CYS A 82 -4.69 -14.78 5.22
CA CYS A 82 -4.76 -15.92 4.33
C CYS A 82 -4.72 -15.44 2.87
N HIS A 83 -3.76 -15.92 2.07
CA HIS A 83 -3.61 -15.56 0.66
C HIS A 83 -4.81 -15.95 -0.23
N ARG A 84 -5.63 -16.91 0.22
CA ARG A 84 -6.78 -17.40 -0.55
C ARG A 84 -8.08 -16.64 -0.24
N CYS A 85 -8.41 -16.49 1.04
CA CYS A 85 -9.70 -15.91 1.46
C CYS A 85 -9.58 -14.52 2.10
N GLY A 86 -8.36 -14.03 2.36
CA GLY A 86 -8.14 -12.73 2.99
C GLY A 86 -8.46 -12.66 4.48
N HIS A 87 -8.77 -13.80 5.12
CA HIS A 87 -9.06 -13.84 6.56
C HIS A 87 -7.85 -13.35 7.35
N ASP A 88 -8.12 -12.52 8.36
CA ASP A 88 -7.14 -11.98 9.28
C ASP A 88 -6.63 -13.09 10.20
N LEU A 89 -5.33 -13.38 10.16
CA LEU A 89 -4.71 -14.43 10.98
C LEU A 89 -4.07 -13.86 12.26
N ARG A 90 -4.34 -12.59 12.60
CA ARG A 90 -3.93 -12.01 13.88
C ARG A 90 -4.62 -12.74 15.03
N GLY A 91 -3.84 -13.11 16.05
CA GLY A 91 -4.34 -13.86 17.22
C GLY A 91 -4.33 -15.38 17.05
N LEU A 92 -4.01 -15.91 15.86
CA LEU A 92 -3.68 -17.32 15.66
C LEU A 92 -2.15 -17.49 15.81
N ASP A 93 -1.65 -17.26 17.02
CA ASP A 93 -0.23 -17.34 17.35
C ASP A 93 0.24 -18.81 17.31
N GLY A 94 0.84 -19.23 16.20
CA GLY A 94 1.62 -20.47 16.06
C GLY A 94 0.87 -21.79 16.13
N ALA A 95 -0.38 -21.83 16.63
CA ALA A 95 -1.11 -23.07 16.87
C ALA A 95 -1.85 -23.61 15.63
N VAL A 96 -2.16 -22.76 14.65
CA VAL A 96 -3.03 -23.14 13.53
C VAL A 96 -2.27 -23.05 12.20
N LEU A 97 -1.95 -24.21 11.63
CA LEU A 97 -1.28 -24.35 10.33
C LEU A 97 -2.22 -24.09 9.13
N ARG A 98 -3.52 -23.96 9.38
CA ARG A 98 -4.58 -23.82 8.36
C ARG A 98 -5.49 -22.66 8.67
N CYS A 99 -5.96 -21.95 7.65
CA CYS A 99 -6.98 -20.92 7.83
C CYS A 99 -8.30 -21.54 8.34
N PRO A 100 -8.94 -20.99 9.39
CA PRO A 100 -10.19 -21.54 9.94
C PRO A 100 -11.37 -21.42 8.97
N GLU A 101 -11.36 -20.42 8.07
CA GLU A 101 -12.44 -20.20 7.10
C GLU A 101 -12.35 -21.12 5.88
N CYS A 102 -11.16 -21.24 5.27
CA CYS A 102 -11.01 -21.92 3.98
C CYS A 102 -10.13 -23.18 4.00
N GLY A 103 -9.62 -23.56 5.17
CA GLY A 103 -8.77 -24.75 5.37
C GLY A 103 -7.40 -24.70 4.66
N THR A 104 -7.08 -23.58 3.99
CA THR A 104 -5.86 -23.45 3.19
C THR A 104 -4.63 -23.37 4.11
N PRO A 105 -3.57 -24.15 3.84
CA PRO A 105 -2.37 -24.14 4.68
C PRO A 105 -1.64 -22.79 4.59
N ARG A 106 -1.03 -22.40 5.71
CA ARG A 106 -0.27 -21.16 5.84
C ARG A 106 1.09 -21.30 5.17
N GLN A 107 1.30 -20.57 4.07
CA GLN A 107 2.53 -20.63 3.25
C GLN A 107 3.72 -19.90 3.88
N ASP A 108 3.44 -19.00 4.82
CA ASP A 108 4.39 -18.15 5.54
C ASP A 108 4.99 -18.82 6.78
N THR A 109 4.86 -20.14 6.92
CA THR A 109 5.66 -20.89 7.89
C THR A 109 7.01 -21.16 7.23
N PRO A 110 8.08 -20.39 7.50
CA PRO A 110 9.42 -20.80 7.09
C PRO A 110 9.66 -22.17 7.72
N GLU A 111 9.73 -23.19 6.88
CA GLU A 111 9.84 -24.61 7.24
C GLU A 111 11.09 -24.92 8.12
N GLY A 112 11.94 -23.92 8.38
CA GLY A 112 13.14 -24.00 9.22
C GLY A 112 13.19 -23.05 10.42
N ARG A 113 12.12 -22.30 10.76
CA ARG A 113 12.04 -21.53 12.02
C ARG A 113 10.92 -22.07 12.91
N VAL A 114 11.00 -23.37 13.23
CA VAL A 114 10.51 -23.82 14.54
C VAL A 114 11.42 -23.16 15.57
N GLY A 115 11.08 -21.92 15.94
CA GLY A 115 11.69 -21.26 17.07
C GLY A 115 11.56 -22.20 18.24
N LYS A 116 12.71 -22.65 18.77
CA LYS A 116 12.82 -23.27 20.08
C LYS A 116 11.84 -22.52 21.00
N PRO A 117 10.83 -23.16 21.60
CA PRO A 117 9.81 -22.46 22.37
C PRO A 117 10.51 -21.53 23.36
N ALA A 118 10.31 -20.22 23.22
CA ALA A 118 10.97 -19.20 24.04
C ALA A 118 10.53 -19.28 25.51
N VAL A 119 9.56 -20.14 25.80
CA VAL A 119 9.15 -20.50 27.16
C VAL A 119 9.63 -21.92 27.41
N ARG A 120 10.90 -22.06 27.81
CA ARG A 120 11.22 -23.12 28.77
C ARG A 120 10.49 -22.71 30.04
N VAL A 121 9.31 -23.29 30.27
CA VAL A 121 8.79 -23.33 31.63
C VAL A 121 9.81 -24.17 32.39
N ASP A 122 10.63 -23.52 33.22
CA ASP A 122 11.60 -24.20 34.07
C ASP A 122 10.80 -24.97 35.13
N PHE A 123 10.27 -26.13 34.76
CA PHE A 123 9.53 -27.03 35.65
C PHE A 123 10.36 -27.44 36.87
N GLU A 124 11.69 -27.39 36.75
CA GLU A 124 12.61 -27.62 37.87
C GLU A 124 12.41 -26.60 39.01
N ARG A 125 12.13 -25.33 38.68
CA ARG A 125 11.89 -24.29 39.70
C ARG A 125 10.52 -24.43 40.36
N ALA A 126 9.51 -24.85 39.59
CA ALA A 126 8.17 -25.14 40.11
C ALA A 126 8.12 -26.41 40.97
N ALA A 127 8.95 -27.41 40.68
CA ALA A 127 9.07 -28.62 41.49
C ALA A 127 9.79 -28.36 42.82
N GLU A 128 10.82 -27.49 42.82
CA GLU A 128 11.54 -27.10 44.04
C GLU A 128 10.67 -26.26 44.99
N GLU A 129 9.82 -25.38 44.46
CA GLU A 129 8.82 -24.62 45.25
C GLU A 129 7.67 -25.49 45.78
N ALA A 130 7.38 -26.63 45.15
CA ALA A 130 6.30 -27.54 45.57
C ALA A 130 6.68 -28.51 46.71
N GLY A 131 7.93 -28.51 47.17
CA GLY A 131 8.36 -29.31 48.32
C GLY A 131 8.25 -30.83 48.13
N VAL A 132 8.27 -31.30 46.88
CA VAL A 132 8.25 -32.73 46.53
C VAL A 132 9.70 -33.19 46.35
N ALA A 133 10.44 -33.38 47.44
CA ALA A 133 11.77 -33.98 47.46
C ALA A 133 11.88 -34.97 48.64
#